data_AF-A0A914PZX7-F1
#
_entry.id   AF-A0A914PZX7-F1
#
_cell.length_a   1.000
_cell.length_b   1.000
_cell.length_c   1.000
_cell.angle_alpha   90.00
_cell.angle_beta   90.00
_cell.angle_gamma   90.00
#
_symmetry.space_group_name_H-M   'P 1'
#
loop_
_entity.id
_entity.type
_entity.pdbx_description
1 polymer ?
#
loop_
_entity_poly.entity_id
_entity_poly.type
_entity_poly.pdbx_seq_one_letter_code
_entity_poly.pdbx_strand_id
1 'polypeptide(L)'
;MMDFGYPQTTDGKILREYITQEGNKLEAPRPPMAVTNAVSWRGEGIKYRKNEVFLDVIESVHLLASANGTVLQSEIVGSVKMRVYLSGMPELRLGLNDKVQFEASGHY
;
A
#
# COMPACT_ATOMS: atom_id res chain seq x y z
N MET A 1 4.64 -16.67 8.86
CA MET A 1 3.42 -15.84 8.76
C MET A 1 2.49 -16.04 9.95
N MET A 2 2.29 -17.27 10.44
CA MET A 2 1.38 -17.58 11.54
C MET A 2 2.10 -18.45 12.57
N ASP A 3 1.83 -18.24 13.85
CA ASP A 3 2.32 -19.04 14.98
C ASP A 3 1.15 -19.33 15.93
N PHE A 4 0.96 -20.60 16.29
CA PHE A 4 -0.16 -21.08 17.11
C PHE A 4 -1.55 -20.57 16.65
N GLY A 5 -1.76 -20.44 15.34
CA GLY A 5 -3.02 -19.91 14.76
C GLY A 5 -3.10 -18.38 14.67
N TYR A 6 -2.11 -17.65 15.21
CA TYR A 6 -2.07 -16.18 15.20
C TYR A 6 -1.13 -15.66 14.11
N PRO A 7 -1.60 -14.80 13.18
CA PRO A 7 -0.75 -14.13 12.22
C PRO A 7 0.31 -13.25 12.91
N GLN A 8 1.57 -13.37 12.48
CA GLN A 8 2.74 -12.66 12.97
C GLN A 8 3.22 -11.61 11.96
N THR A 9 3.62 -12.04 10.75
CA THR A 9 4.15 -11.15 9.71
C THR A 9 3.68 -11.61 8.35
N THR A 10 2.99 -10.74 7.61
CA THR A 10 2.32 -11.04 6.34
C THR A 10 2.89 -10.28 5.14
N ASP A 11 3.81 -9.34 5.35
CA ASP A 11 4.35 -8.51 4.28
C ASP A 11 5.34 -9.29 3.39
N GLY A 12 4.92 -9.60 2.17
CA GLY A 12 5.75 -10.37 1.23
C GLY A 12 7.03 -9.68 0.76
N LYS A 13 7.18 -8.35 0.87
CA LYS A 13 8.45 -7.67 0.57
C LYS A 13 9.44 -7.88 1.72
N ILE A 14 8.99 -7.72 2.96
CA ILE A 14 9.84 -7.92 4.15
C ILE A 14 10.22 -9.39 4.31
N LEU A 15 9.28 -10.32 4.10
CA LEU A 15 9.56 -11.75 4.21
C LEU A 15 10.63 -12.22 3.21
N ARG A 16 10.69 -11.62 2.00
CA ARG A 16 11.69 -11.95 0.99
C ARG A 16 13.13 -11.59 1.37
N GLU A 17 13.33 -10.74 2.38
CA GLU A 17 14.68 -10.38 2.84
C GLU A 17 15.38 -11.53 3.57
N TYR A 18 14.63 -12.45 4.19
CA TYR A 18 15.19 -13.56 4.96
C TYR A 18 14.59 -14.93 4.64
N ILE A 19 13.51 -15.00 3.85
CA ILE A 19 12.96 -16.22 3.27
C ILE A 19 13.29 -16.21 1.77
N THR A 20 14.43 -16.81 1.42
CA THR A 20 14.95 -16.84 0.04
C THR A 20 14.68 -18.19 -0.63
N GLN A 21 14.42 -18.18 -1.95
CA GLN A 21 14.25 -19.41 -2.73
C GLN A 21 15.58 -19.94 -3.31
N GLU A 22 16.67 -19.15 -3.20
CA GLU A 22 18.00 -19.51 -3.70
C GLU A 22 18.76 -20.40 -2.70
N GLY A 23 19.65 -21.27 -3.22
CA GLY A 23 20.22 -22.43 -2.54
C GLY A 23 20.86 -22.18 -1.17
N ASN A 24 20.77 -23.22 -0.32
CA ASN A 24 21.20 -23.26 1.08
C ASN A 24 22.56 -22.61 1.34
N LYS A 25 22.56 -21.34 1.78
CA LYS A 25 23.66 -20.83 2.60
C LYS A 25 23.52 -21.46 3.99
N LEU A 26 24.62 -21.96 4.52
CA LEU A 26 24.68 -22.62 5.85
C LEU A 26 24.31 -21.69 7.01
N GLU A 27 24.16 -20.39 6.75
CA GLU A 27 23.81 -19.37 7.74
C GLU A 27 22.50 -18.70 7.33
N ALA A 28 21.49 -18.81 8.21
CA ALA A 28 20.22 -18.14 8.01
C ALA A 28 20.39 -16.62 8.17
N PRO A 29 19.92 -15.80 7.22
CA PRO A 29 19.94 -14.35 7.36
C PRO A 29 19.15 -13.93 8.60
N ARG A 30 19.68 -12.96 9.35
CA ARG A 30 18.98 -12.40 10.52
C ARG A 30 17.67 -11.73 10.06
N PRO A 31 16.56 -11.91 10.79
CA PRO A 31 15.33 -11.20 10.48
C PRO A 31 15.56 -9.68 10.46
N PRO A 32 15.02 -8.96 9.48
CA PRO A 32 15.16 -7.52 9.41
C PRO A 32 14.37 -6.85 10.54
N MET A 33 14.83 -5.65 10.95
CA MET A 33 14.18 -4.89 12.03
C MET A 33 12.71 -4.55 11.72
N ALA A 34 12.32 -4.49 10.44
CA ALA A 34 10.93 -4.29 10.03
C ALA A 34 9.98 -5.40 10.55
N VAL A 35 10.49 -6.58 10.95
CA VAL A 35 9.65 -7.64 11.54
C VAL A 35 9.18 -7.27 12.96
N THR A 36 9.97 -6.50 13.70
CA THR A 36 9.71 -6.17 15.12
C THR A 36 9.44 -4.68 15.37
N ASN A 37 9.67 -3.81 14.39
CA ASN A 37 9.47 -2.37 14.49
C ASN A 37 8.01 -1.97 14.22
N ALA A 38 7.61 -0.78 14.67
CA ALA A 38 6.28 -0.21 14.43
C ALA A 38 5.97 0.00 12.93
N VAL A 39 7.01 0.20 12.11
CA VAL A 39 6.90 0.27 10.65
C VAL A 39 7.30 -1.06 10.06
N SER A 40 6.31 -1.89 9.73
CA SER A 40 6.51 -3.29 9.33
C SER A 40 6.44 -3.56 7.83
N TRP A 41 6.25 -2.52 7.01
CA TRP A 41 6.02 -2.63 5.57
C TRP A 41 7.15 -2.05 4.71
N ARG A 42 8.16 -1.44 5.35
CA ARG A 42 9.29 -0.79 4.68
C ARG A 42 10.60 -1.10 5.40
N GLY A 43 11.53 -1.71 4.69
CA GLY A 43 12.88 -1.90 5.16
C GLY A 43 13.65 -0.57 5.25
N GLU A 44 14.61 -0.51 6.16
CA GLU A 44 15.54 0.62 6.26
C GLU A 44 16.60 0.58 5.15
N GLY A 45 17.28 1.70 4.92
CA GLY A 45 18.43 1.73 4.00
C GLY A 45 18.12 1.63 2.51
N ILE A 46 16.84 1.68 2.10
CA ILE A 46 16.44 1.71 0.68
C ILE A 46 17.09 2.91 -0.02
N LYS A 47 17.73 2.70 -1.16
CA LYS A 47 18.36 3.74 -1.98
C LYS A 47 17.94 3.61 -3.44
N TYR A 48 17.51 4.72 -4.03
CA TYR A 48 17.26 4.84 -5.47
C TYR A 48 18.15 5.94 -6.06
N ARG A 49 18.59 5.74 -7.31
CA ARG A 49 19.38 6.74 -8.05
C ARG A 49 18.58 8.02 -8.32
N LYS A 50 17.27 7.88 -8.54
CA LYS A 50 16.32 8.95 -8.73
C LYS A 50 15.13 8.68 -7.83
N ASN A 51 14.73 9.69 -7.06
CA ASN A 51 13.57 9.61 -6.19
C ASN A 51 12.34 10.04 -6.99
N GLU A 52 11.39 9.13 -7.20
CA GLU A 52 10.17 9.40 -7.96
C GLU A 52 8.99 8.58 -7.43
N VAL A 53 7.79 9.13 -7.57
CA VAL A 53 6.55 8.48 -7.17
C VAL A 53 5.57 8.57 -8.33
N PHE A 54 4.98 7.45 -8.70
CA PHE A 54 3.92 7.39 -9.69
C PHE A 54 2.61 7.06 -8.97
N LEU A 55 1.54 7.77 -9.33
CA LEU A 55 0.21 7.58 -8.78
C LEU A 55 -0.75 7.31 -9.93
N ASP A 56 -1.46 6.18 -9.84
CA ASP A 56 -2.54 5.83 -10.74
C ASP A 56 -3.86 5.97 -9.98
N VAL A 57 -4.72 6.90 -10.41
CA VAL A 57 -6.10 7.03 -9.91
C VAL A 57 -6.99 6.22 -10.84
N ILE A 58 -7.58 5.15 -10.30
CA ILE A 58 -8.37 4.18 -11.07
C ILE A 58 -9.79 4.19 -10.54
N GLU A 59 -10.74 4.47 -11.42
CA GLU A 59 -12.16 4.51 -11.09
C GLU A 59 -12.90 3.43 -11.88
N SER A 60 -13.75 2.67 -11.18
CA SER A 60 -14.61 1.65 -11.76
C SER A 60 -16.06 2.07 -11.58
N VAL A 61 -16.76 2.28 -12.69
CA VAL A 61 -18.19 2.64 -12.68
C VAL A 61 -19.02 1.37 -12.69
N HIS A 62 -19.77 1.14 -11.63
CA HIS A 62 -20.74 0.05 -11.56
C HIS A 62 -22.13 0.63 -11.83
N LEU A 63 -22.82 0.04 -12.81
CA LEU A 63 -24.17 0.46 -13.20
C LEU A 63 -25.06 -0.76 -13.35
N LEU A 64 -26.18 -0.77 -12.63
CA LEU A 64 -27.27 -1.71 -12.80
C LEU A 64 -28.49 -0.96 -13.30
N ALA A 65 -29.05 -1.36 -14.44
CA ALA A 65 -30.26 -0.77 -15.00
C ALA A 65 -31.33 -1.84 -15.27
N SER A 66 -32.59 -1.46 -15.10
CA SER A 66 -33.73 -2.31 -15.45
C SER A 66 -33.90 -2.39 -16.97
N ALA A 67 -34.64 -3.38 -17.47
CA ALA A 67 -34.96 -3.53 -18.89
C ALA A 67 -35.73 -2.31 -19.47
N ASN A 68 -36.40 -1.54 -18.60
CA ASN A 68 -37.11 -0.32 -18.99
C ASN A 68 -36.18 0.92 -19.02
N GLY A 69 -34.88 0.75 -18.76
CA GLY A 69 -33.88 1.82 -18.75
C GLY A 69 -33.77 2.59 -17.44
N THR A 70 -34.46 2.17 -16.38
CA THR A 70 -34.35 2.80 -15.06
C THR A 70 -33.07 2.35 -14.36
N VAL A 71 -32.25 3.29 -13.90
CA VAL A 71 -31.06 2.97 -13.10
C VAL A 71 -31.49 2.45 -11.72
N LEU A 72 -31.04 1.24 -11.37
CA LEU A 72 -31.30 0.58 -10.10
C LEU A 72 -30.13 0.77 -9.11
N GLN A 73 -28.89 0.75 -9.61
CA GLN A 73 -27.69 1.03 -8.82
C GLN A 73 -26.68 1.76 -9.68
N SER A 74 -26.05 2.79 -9.12
CA SER A 74 -24.91 3.46 -9.72
C SER A 74 -23.93 3.82 -8.61
N GLU A 75 -22.72 3.29 -8.70
CA GLU A 75 -21.63 3.60 -7.78
C GLU A 75 -20.31 3.70 -8.54
N ILE A 76 -19.38 4.45 -7.98
CA ILE A 76 -18.01 4.55 -8.48
C ILE A 76 -17.10 4.01 -7.39
N VAL A 77 -16.35 2.96 -7.71
CA VAL A 77 -15.32 2.41 -6.83
C VAL A 77 -13.97 2.96 -7.28
N GLY A 78 -13.47 3.93 -6.53
CA GLY A 78 -12.16 4.55 -6.76
C GLY A 78 -11.04 3.85 -5.99
N SER A 79 -9.85 3.76 -6.58
CA SER A 79 -8.63 3.32 -5.91
C SER A 79 -7.42 4.14 -6.36
N VAL A 80 -6.53 4.48 -5.43
CA VAL A 80 -5.25 5.12 -5.73
C VAL A 80 -4.16 4.07 -5.58
N LYS A 81 -3.49 3.72 -6.68
CA LYS A 81 -2.34 2.81 -6.66
C LYS A 81 -1.07 3.62 -6.76
N MET A 82 -0.12 3.35 -5.86
CA MET A 82 1.15 4.06 -5.81
C MET A 82 2.31 3.15 -6.14
N ARG A 83 3.23 3.64 -6.99
CA ARG A 83 4.55 3.04 -7.19
C ARG A 83 5.60 4.02 -6.67
N VAL A 84 6.20 3.67 -5.54
CA VAL A 84 7.07 4.55 -4.76
C VAL A 84 8.53 4.12 -4.92
N TYR A 85 9.34 4.97 -5.54
CA TYR A 85 10.79 4.82 -5.69
C TYR A 85 11.48 5.92 -4.89
N LEU A 86 11.42 5.83 -3.56
CA LEU A 86 12.02 6.82 -2.64
C LEU A 86 13.08 6.18 -1.75
N SER A 87 14.13 6.93 -1.47
CA SER A 87 15.22 6.51 -0.58
C SER A 87 14.90 6.80 0.89
N GLY A 88 15.46 6.01 1.81
CA GLY A 88 15.29 6.20 3.26
C GLY A 88 13.88 5.91 3.76
N MET A 89 13.45 6.64 4.79
CA MET A 89 12.13 6.52 5.43
C MET A 89 11.34 7.83 5.30
N PRO A 90 10.83 8.16 4.10
CA PRO A 90 10.11 9.40 3.87
C PRO A 90 8.69 9.34 4.45
N GLU A 91 8.22 10.46 4.99
CA GLU A 91 6.81 10.69 5.29
C GLU A 91 6.15 11.33 4.06
N LEU A 92 5.02 10.77 3.62
CA LEU A 92 4.25 11.29 2.48
C LEU A 92 2.90 11.79 2.95
N ARG A 93 2.46 12.93 2.42
CA ARG A 93 1.13 13.50 2.64
C ARG A 93 0.42 13.59 1.29
N LEU A 94 -0.79 13.03 1.22
CA LEU A 94 -1.63 13.08 0.03
C LEU A 94 -2.77 14.07 0.29
N GLY A 95 -2.88 15.09 -0.56
CA GLY A 95 -4.03 15.99 -0.58
C GLY A 95 -4.99 15.57 -1.68
N LEU A 96 -6.25 15.35 -1.32
CA LEU A 96 -7.35 15.10 -2.26
C LEU A 96 -8.42 16.17 -2.07
N ASN A 97 -9.28 16.34 -3.07
CA ASN A 97 -10.40 17.27 -2.95
C ASN A 97 -11.56 16.65 -2.15
N ASP A 98 -11.31 16.41 -0.87
CA ASP A 98 -12.31 15.87 0.04
C ASP A 98 -13.25 16.99 0.51
N LYS A 99 -14.53 16.90 0.12
CA LYS A 99 -15.56 17.87 0.50
C LYS A 99 -15.66 18.04 2.02
N VAL A 100 -15.44 16.96 2.78
CA VAL A 100 -15.48 17.00 4.25
C VAL A 100 -14.27 17.73 4.82
N GLN A 101 -13.08 17.57 4.22
CA GLN A 101 -11.90 18.35 4.62
C GLN A 101 -12.05 19.83 4.30
N PHE A 102 -12.62 20.18 3.15
CA PHE A 102 -12.86 21.58 2.76
C PHE A 102 -13.87 22.29 3.66
N GLU A 103 -14.97 21.63 4.02
CA GLU A 103 -15.95 22.18 4.98
C GLU A 103 -15.34 22.36 6.39
N ALA A 104 -14.48 21.44 6.82
CA ALA A 104 -13.76 21.53 8.10
C ALA A 104 -12.69 22.64 8.13
N SER A 105 -12.19 23.09 6.97
CA SER A 105 -11.15 24.11 6.86
C SER A 105 -11.67 25.50 6.47
N GLY A 106 -13.00 25.68 6.34
CA GLY A 106 -13.66 26.99 6.31
C GLY A 106 -13.42 27.84 5.06
N HIS A 107 -12.98 27.23 3.97
CA HIS A 107 -12.82 27.92 2.69
C HIS A 107 -14.08 27.74 1.82
N TYR A 108 -15.03 28.66 1.99
CA TYR A 108 -16.06 28.98 0.99
C TYR A 108 -15.62 30.17 0.14
#